data_AF-A0A0Q6RRC2-F1
#
_entry.id   AF-A0A0Q6RRC2-F1
#
_cell.length_a   1.000
_cell.length_b   1.000
_cell.length_c   1.000
_cell.angle_alpha   90.00
_cell.angle_beta   90.00
_cell.angle_gamma   90.00
#
_symmetry.space_group_name_H-M   'P 1'
#
loop_
_entity.id
_entity.type
_entity.pdbx_description
1 polymer ?
#
loop_
_entity_poly.entity_id
_entity_poly.type
_entity_poly.pdbx_seq_one_letter_code
_entity_poly.pdbx_strand_id
1 'polypeptide(L)'
;MALWLCNSCGNAEDLQFQPDCCSLCSGTMETQDGRSTYPLTDNRHGPDALTRCAADEGDPASIIELWHAGIDLSVRQLEVLHEIMLGNRVDLISRSYEFVGRAAA
;
A
#
# COMPACT_ATOMS: atom_id res chain seq x y z
N MET A 1 -6.51 -12.07 -9.83
CA MET A 1 -5.98 -11.08 -10.80
C MET A 1 -6.11 -9.72 -10.14
N ALA A 2 -5.00 -9.00 -10.03
CA ALA A 2 -4.96 -7.66 -9.49
C ALA A 2 -4.46 -6.70 -10.58
N LEU A 3 -5.13 -5.56 -10.71
CA LEU A 3 -4.70 -4.50 -11.62
C LEU A 3 -3.62 -3.66 -10.94
N TRP A 4 -2.43 -3.62 -11.52
CA TRP A 4 -1.30 -2.82 -11.07
C TRP A 4 -1.15 -1.59 -11.97
N LEU A 5 -1.16 -0.40 -11.36
CA LEU A 5 -1.02 0.89 -12.03
C LEU A 5 0.38 1.45 -11.75
N CYS A 6 1.12 1.80 -12.79
CA CYS A 6 2.43 2.43 -12.64
C CYS A 6 2.28 3.91 -12.28
N ASN A 7 2.87 4.31 -11.15
CA ASN A 7 2.85 5.69 -10.65
C ASN A 7 3.77 6.63 -11.45
N SER A 8 4.63 6.10 -12.33
CA SER A 8 5.56 6.89 -13.15
C SER A 8 5.09 7.10 -14.59
N CYS A 9 4.54 6.06 -15.23
CA CYS A 9 4.15 6.12 -16.65
C CYS A 9 2.65 5.90 -16.91
N GLY A 10 1.86 5.57 -15.89
CA GLY A 10 0.43 5.30 -16.03
C GLY A 10 0.09 3.97 -16.71
N ASN A 11 1.08 3.13 -17.01
CA ASN A 11 0.82 1.80 -17.57
C ASN A 11 0.02 0.95 -16.56
N ALA A 12 -0.91 0.14 -17.07
CA ALA A 12 -1.74 -0.75 -16.27
C ALA A 12 -1.47 -2.20 -16.67
N GLU A 13 -1.13 -3.04 -15.70
CA GLU A 13 -0.77 -4.44 -15.91
C GLU A 13 -1.68 -5.34 -15.07
N ASP A 14 -2.28 -6.35 -15.71
CA ASP A 14 -3.13 -7.33 -15.04
C ASP A 14 -2.29 -8.57 -14.68
N LEU A 15 -1.96 -8.71 -13.40
CA LEU A 15 -1.00 -9.71 -12.92
C LEU A 15 -1.62 -10.59 -11.84
N GLN A 16 -1.17 -11.85 -11.80
CA GLN A 16 -1.54 -12.82 -10.76
C GLN A 16 -0.52 -12.90 -9.62
N PHE A 17 0.57 -12.14 -9.72
CA PHE A 17 1.65 -12.06 -8.74
C PHE A 17 1.93 -10.60 -8.42
N GLN A 18 2.71 -10.36 -7.36
CA GLN A 18 3.21 -9.04 -7.03
C GLN A 18 4.46 -8.73 -7.86
N PRO A 19 4.43 -7.73 -8.76
CA PRO A 19 5.60 -7.35 -9.54
C PRO A 19 6.59 -6.55 -8.67
N ASP A 20 7.86 -6.58 -9.06
CA ASP A 20 8.89 -5.72 -8.44
C ASP A 20 8.76 -4.26 -8.93
N CYS A 21 8.47 -4.08 -10.23
CA CYS A 21 8.34 -2.78 -10.87
C CYS A 21 7.54 -2.88 -12.18
N CYS A 22 7.22 -1.73 -12.77
CA CYS A 22 6.56 -1.66 -14.07
C CYS A 22 7.44 -2.23 -15.18
N SER A 23 6.87 -3.12 -15.99
CA SER A 23 7.55 -3.75 -17.12
C SER A 23 8.02 -2.77 -18.20
N LEU A 24 7.38 -1.60 -18.29
CA LEU A 24 7.64 -0.59 -19.31
C LEU A 24 8.72 0.43 -18.91
N CYS A 25 8.67 0.94 -17.68
CA CYS A 25 9.53 2.05 -17.25
C CYS A 25 10.31 1.78 -15.96
N SER A 26 10.18 0.58 -15.39
CA SER A 26 10.76 0.20 -14.09
C SER A 26 10.33 1.08 -12.92
N GLY A 27 9.28 1.89 -13.10
CA GLY A 27 8.67 2.70 -12.05
C GLY A 27 7.90 1.85 -11.04
N THR A 28 7.66 2.44 -9.87
CA THR A 28 6.82 1.86 -8.83
C THR A 28 5.39 1.64 -9.33
N MET A 29 4.78 0.53 -8.90
CA MET A 29 3.39 0.21 -9.20
C MET A 29 2.55 0.15 -7.94
N GLU A 30 1.24 0.34 -8.09
CA GLU A 30 0.27 0.29 -7.01
C GLU A 30 -1.02 -0.43 -7.46
N THR A 31 -1.62 -1.24 -6.59
CA THR A 31 -2.91 -1.87 -6.86
C THR A 31 -4.07 -0.96 -6.48
N GLN A 32 -5.28 -1.28 -6.96
CA GLN A 32 -6.51 -0.60 -6.53
C GLN A 32 -6.78 -0.68 -5.02
N ASP A 33 -6.21 -1.69 -4.35
CA ASP A 33 -6.32 -1.87 -2.90
C ASP A 33 -5.24 -1.09 -2.13
N GLY A 34 -4.35 -0.38 -2.82
CA GLY A 34 -3.28 0.45 -2.25
C GLY A 34 -1.95 -0.28 -2.02
N ARG A 35 -1.80 -1.52 -2.51
CA ARG A 35 -0.52 -2.25 -2.37
C ARG A 35 0.49 -1.66 -3.35
N SER A 36 1.58 -1.13 -2.82
CA SER A 36 2.67 -0.54 -3.60
C SER A 36 3.86 -1.48 -3.72
N THR A 37 4.58 -1.41 -4.83
CA THR A 37 5.90 -2.03 -5.02
C THR A 37 7.05 -1.17 -4.50
N TYR A 38 6.78 0.05 -4.02
CA TYR A 38 7.78 0.98 -3.47
C TYR A 38 8.67 0.35 -2.38
N PRO A 39 8.13 -0.34 -1.36
CA PRO A 39 8.95 -0.90 -0.30
C PRO A 39 9.90 -2.01 -0.78
N LEU A 40 9.65 -2.65 -1.94
CA LEU A 40 10.53 -3.67 -2.51
C LEU A 40 11.81 -3.08 -3.13
N THR A 41 11.79 -1.79 -3.48
CA THR A 41 12.97 -1.13 -4.07
C THR A 41 14.05 -0.81 -3.04
N ASP A 42 13.70 -0.76 -1.74
CA ASP A 42 14.62 -0.35 -0.67
C ASP A 42 15.13 -1.52 0.20
N ASN A 43 14.44 -2.68 0.27
CA ASN A 43 14.91 -3.79 1.11
C ASN A 43 14.65 -5.18 0.53
N ARG A 44 15.75 -5.89 0.23
CA ARG A 44 15.81 -7.33 -0.14
C ARG A 44 15.64 -8.29 1.05
N HIS A 45 15.11 -7.85 2.18
CA HIS A 45 14.87 -8.72 3.33
C HIS A 45 13.37 -8.85 3.53
N GLY A 46 12.86 -10.07 3.36
CA GLY A 46 11.51 -10.38 3.83
C GLY A 46 11.39 -10.03 5.33
N PRO A 47 10.17 -9.77 5.81
CA PRO A 47 9.98 -9.27 7.17
C PRO A 47 10.57 -10.25 8.17
N ASP A 48 11.41 -9.71 9.05
CA ASP A 48 12.11 -10.50 10.06
C ASP A 48 11.14 -10.98 11.16
N ALA A 49 11.64 -11.80 12.07
CA ALA A 49 10.83 -12.30 13.18
C ALA A 49 10.32 -11.18 14.09
N LEU A 50 11.02 -10.03 14.15
CA LEU A 50 10.64 -8.90 14.99
C LEU A 50 9.45 -8.15 14.37
N THR A 51 9.43 -7.93 13.06
CA THR A 51 8.29 -7.36 12.34
C THR A 51 7.03 -8.20 12.55
N ARG A 52 7.16 -9.55 12.54
CA ARG A 52 6.02 -10.44 12.81
C ARG A 52 5.52 -10.32 14.25
N CYS A 53 6.41 -10.33 15.23
CA CYS A 53 6.02 -10.15 16.64
C CYS A 53 5.37 -8.78 16.90
N ALA A 54 5.91 -7.71 16.36
CA ALA A 54 5.34 -6.37 16.48
C ALA A 54 3.97 -6.27 15.82
N ALA A 55 3.77 -6.89 14.65
CA ALA A 55 2.47 -6.97 14.01
C ALA A 55 1.44 -7.78 14.83
N ASP A 56 1.86 -8.82 15.54
CA ASP A 56 0.98 -9.59 16.43
C ASP A 56 0.57 -8.79 17.69
N GLU A 57 1.45 -7.89 18.14
CA GLU A 57 1.15 -6.91 19.19
C GLU A 57 0.22 -5.78 18.71
N GLY A 58 0.04 -5.65 17.39
CA GLY A 58 -0.86 -4.68 16.77
C GLY A 58 -0.17 -3.40 16.29
N ASP A 59 1.16 -3.42 16.10
CA ASP A 59 1.88 -2.27 15.55
C ASP A 59 1.45 -1.96 14.10
N PRO A 60 0.90 -0.76 13.83
CA PRO A 60 0.42 -0.37 12.50
C PRO A 60 1.47 -0.44 11.40
N ALA A 61 2.70 0.01 11.70
CA ALA A 61 3.77 0.08 10.69
C ALA A 61 4.19 -1.32 10.23
N SER A 62 4.34 -2.24 11.19
CA SER A 62 4.68 -3.63 10.92
C SER A 62 3.56 -4.36 10.15
N ILE A 63 2.29 -4.08 10.45
CA ILE A 63 1.15 -4.65 9.70
C ILE A 63 1.16 -4.18 8.24
N ILE A 64 1.42 -2.89 8.00
CA ILE A 64 1.56 -2.32 6.66
C ILE A 64 2.72 -2.98 5.91
N GLU A 65 3.85 -3.19 6.57
CA GLU A 65 5.01 -3.87 5.99
C GLU A 65 4.71 -5.32 5.59
N LEU A 66 4.06 -6.10 6.47
CA LEU A 66 3.63 -7.47 6.15
C LEU A 66 2.65 -7.51 4.97
N TRP A 67 1.71 -6.55 4.92
CA TRP A 67 0.75 -6.43 3.82
C TRP A 67 1.42 -6.12 2.49
N HIS A 68 2.39 -5.20 2.49
CA HIS A 68 3.21 -4.91 1.31
C HIS A 68 4.11 -6.07 0.90
N ALA A 69 4.56 -6.89 1.86
CA ALA A 69 5.31 -8.11 1.58
C ALA A 69 4.44 -9.27 1.05
N GLY A 70 3.13 -9.06 0.93
CA GLY A 70 2.20 -10.08 0.42
C GLY A 70 1.94 -11.23 1.39
N ILE A 71 2.20 -11.04 2.69
CA ILE A 71 1.97 -12.05 3.72
C ILE A 71 0.51 -12.02 4.16
N ASP A 72 -0.08 -13.21 4.35
CA ASP A 72 -1.43 -13.34 4.88
C ASP A 72 -1.49 -12.80 6.31
N LEU A 73 -2.36 -11.81 6.51
CA LEU A 73 -2.61 -11.19 7.80
C LEU A 73 -3.69 -11.95 8.57
N SER A 74 -3.58 -11.97 9.90
CA SER A 74 -4.67 -12.45 10.77
C SER A 74 -5.89 -11.51 10.72
N VAL A 75 -7.05 -12.00 11.13
CA VAL A 75 -8.30 -11.20 11.15
C VAL A 75 -8.12 -9.89 11.93
N ARG A 76 -7.46 -9.94 13.09
CA ARG A 76 -7.19 -8.77 13.92
C ARG A 76 -6.27 -7.76 13.22
N GLN A 77 -5.26 -8.23 12.49
CA GLN A 77 -4.35 -7.36 11.74
C GLN A 77 -5.06 -6.73 10.53
N LEU A 78 -5.97 -7.46 9.89
CA LEU A 78 -6.80 -6.94 8.80
C LEU A 78 -7.75 -5.83 9.27
N GLU A 79 -8.34 -5.96 10.47
CA GLU A 79 -9.18 -4.91 11.07
C GLU A 79 -8.37 -3.62 11.27
N VAL A 80 -7.17 -3.72 11.85
CA VAL A 80 -6.26 -2.58 12.04
C VAL A 80 -5.86 -1.95 10.70
N LEU A 81 -5.48 -2.76 9.71
CA LEU A 81 -5.15 -2.27 8.37
C LEU A 81 -6.33 -1.52 7.73
N HIS A 82 -7.54 -2.04 7.87
CA HIS A 82 -8.74 -1.42 7.31
C HIS A 82 -9.05 -0.08 7.98
N GLU A 83 -8.93 0.02 9.30
CA GLU A 83 -9.08 1.29 10.03
C GLU A 83 -8.08 2.35 9.55
N ILE A 84 -6.82 1.96 9.34
CA ILE A 84 -5.76 2.86 8.82
C ILE A 84 -6.11 3.34 7.41
N MET A 85 -6.50 2.42 6.52
CA MET A 85 -6.89 2.75 5.14
C MET A 85 -8.11 3.68 5.10
N LEU A 86 -9.10 3.45 5.96
CA LEU A 86 -10.27 4.31 6.09
C LEU A 86 -9.89 5.72 6.57
N GLY A 87 -9.03 5.82 7.58
CA GLY A 87 -8.50 7.11 8.06
C GLY A 87 -7.79 7.89 6.96
N ASN A 88 -6.87 7.24 6.23
CA ASN A 88 -6.15 7.85 5.11
C ASN A 88 -7.11 8.33 4.01
N ARG A 89 -8.16 7.57 3.72
CA ARG A 89 -9.17 7.95 2.73
C ARG A 89 -9.97 9.17 3.17
N VAL A 90 -10.39 9.23 4.43
CA VAL A 90 -11.09 10.39 4.99
C VAL A 90 -10.21 11.63 4.94
N ASP A 91 -8.92 11.51 5.32
CA ASP A 91 -7.96 12.62 5.28
C ASP A 91 -7.73 13.14 3.85
N LEU A 92 -7.57 12.24 2.88
CA LEU A 92 -7.43 12.61 1.47
C LEU A 92 -8.66 13.35 0.95
N ILE A 93 -9.86 12.85 1.27
CA ILE A 93 -11.12 13.48 0.88
C ILE A 93 -11.25 14.85 1.53
N SER A 94 -10.99 14.97 2.83
CA SER A 94 -11.05 16.24 3.56
C SER A 94 -10.13 17.30 2.95
N ARG A 95 -8.87 16.93 2.69
CA ARG A 95 -7.89 17.81 2.02
C ARG A 95 -8.32 18.22 0.62
N SER A 96 -8.95 17.31 -0.13
CA SER A 96 -9.45 17.62 -1.47
C SER A 96 -10.58 18.66 -1.43
N TYR A 97 -11.49 18.59 -0.44
CA TYR A 97 -12.55 19.59 -0.26
C TYR A 97 -12.02 20.93 0.23
N GLU A 98 -11.02 20.95 1.13
CA GLU A 98 -10.36 22.20 1.51
C GLU A 98 -9.68 22.89 0.32
N PHE A 99 -9.03 22.12 -0.55
CA PHE A 99 -8.40 22.65 -1.75
C PHE A 99 -9.42 23.27 -2.72
N VAL A 100 -10.52 22.56 -3.00
CA VAL A 100 -11.61 23.08 -3.86
C VAL A 100 -12.25 24.32 -3.25
N GLY A 101 -12.49 24.32 -1.94
CA GLY A 101 -13.04 25.48 -1.22
C GLY A 101 -12.14 26.72 -1.30
N ARG A 102 -10.81 26.55 -1.30
CA ARG A 102 -9.85 27.66 -1.48
C ARG A 102 -9.70 28.10 -2.94
N ALA A 103 -9.88 27.19 -3.91
CA ALA A 103 -9.81 27.52 -5.33
C ALA A 103 -11.07 28.23 -5.86
N ALA A 104 -12.20 28.09 -5.15
CA ALA A 104 -13.48 28.72 -5.48
C ALA A 104 -13.72 30.08 -4.79
N ALA A 105 -12.80 30.51 -3.92
CA ALA A 105 -12.83 31.79 -3.20
C ALA A 105 -11.89 32.81 -3.86
#